data_AF-A0A821XL67-F1
#
_entry.id   AF-A0A821XL67-F1
#
_cell.length_a   1.000
_cell.length_b   1.000
_cell.length_c   1.000
_cell.angle_alpha   90.00
_cell.angle_beta   90.00
_cell.angle_gamma   90.00
#
_symmetry.space_group_name_H-M   'P 1'
#
loop_
_entity.id
_entity.type
_entity.pdbx_description
1 polymer ?
#
loop_
_entity_poly.entity_id
_entity_poly.type
_entity_poly.pdbx_seq_one_letter_code
_entity_poly.pdbx_strand_id
1 'polypeptide(L)'
;MHAVFRIGHIQKLDNNRPLYQVNRKLTSDDNPQLRQLTNRLREEIADSTGWTRLGKMLLKLGQLDKAEELFTAQLEQTSDESDKAFIYNELGRLKSDQEQYTEAVLFYEKSLEINRKTLPKGHSNLATSYNNIGVMYKKNGR
;
A
#
# COMPACT_ATOMS: atom_id res chain seq x y z
N MET A 1 -6.50 10.16 7.14
CA MET A 1 -6.52 9.32 8.37
C MET A 1 -7.97 9.13 8.85
N HIS A 2 -8.70 8.18 8.30
CA HIS A 2 -10.05 7.86 8.79
C HIS A 2 -9.95 6.64 9.71
N ALA A 3 -9.88 6.92 11.00
CA ALA A 3 -10.09 5.91 12.02
C ALA A 3 -11.59 5.57 12.03
N VAL A 4 -11.92 4.30 11.76
CA VAL A 4 -13.26 3.79 12.00
C VAL A 4 -13.38 3.66 13.51
N PHE A 5 -14.31 4.40 14.11
CA PHE A 5 -14.60 4.33 15.53
C PHE A 5 -15.93 3.63 15.73
N ARG A 6 -15.99 2.67 16.65
CA ARG A 6 -17.28 2.19 17.15
C ARG A 6 -17.72 3.07 18.32
N ILE A 7 -18.97 3.52 18.28
CA ILE A 7 -19.61 4.17 19.43
C ILE A 7 -19.83 3.08 20.49
N GLY A 8 -19.17 3.23 21.64
CA GLY A 8 -19.29 2.27 22.73
C GLY A 8 -20.47 2.60 23.65
N HIS A 9 -20.43 3.80 24.23
CA HIS A 9 -21.44 4.26 25.17
C HIS A 9 -21.71 5.75 24.95
N ILE A 10 -22.99 6.15 24.99
CA ILE A 10 -23.44 7.54 24.88
C ILE A 10 -24.13 7.90 26.20
N GLN A 11 -23.65 8.97 26.84
CA GLN A 11 -24.28 9.51 28.04
C GLN A 11 -24.77 10.94 27.77
N LYS A 12 -26.01 11.24 28.17
CA LYS A 12 -26.54 12.61 28.13
C LYS A 12 -26.02 13.38 29.34
N LEU A 13 -25.40 14.53 29.10
CA LEU A 13 -24.74 15.33 30.15
C LEU A 13 -25.64 16.41 30.74
N ASP A 14 -26.64 16.88 30.00
CA ASP A 14 -27.56 17.93 30.41
C ASP A 14 -28.99 17.56 29.98
N ASN A 15 -29.99 17.76 30.83
CA ASN A 15 -31.38 17.45 30.53
C ASN A 15 -32.10 18.57 29.78
N ASN A 16 -31.63 19.83 29.90
CA ASN A 16 -32.24 20.99 29.26
C ASN A 16 -31.63 21.35 27.89
N ARG A 17 -30.52 20.70 27.50
CA ARG A 17 -29.89 20.85 26.18
C ARG A 17 -29.44 19.47 25.66
N PRO A 18 -29.51 19.20 24.35
CA PRO A 18 -29.12 17.90 23.78
C PRO A 18 -27.59 17.78 23.69
N LEU A 19 -26.91 17.77 24.83
CA LEU A 19 -25.47 17.59 24.92
C LEU A 19 -25.14 16.16 25.38
N TYR A 20 -24.34 15.46 24.58
CA TYR A 20 -23.99 14.06 24.80
C TYR A 20 -22.49 13.86 24.81
N GLN A 21 -22.00 13.09 25.78
CA GLN A 21 -20.64 12.57 25.79
C GLN A 21 -20.63 11.20 25.11
N VAL A 22 -19.76 11.05 24.12
CA VAL A 22 -19.64 9.81 23.33
C VAL A 22 -18.26 9.22 23.52
N ASN A 23 -18.18 8.08 24.18
CA ASN A 23 -16.94 7.32 24.31
C ASN A 23 -16.73 6.48 23.05
N ARG A 24 -15.60 6.74 22.36
CA ARG A 24 -15.21 6.08 21.12
C ARG A 24 -14.04 5.14 21.38
N LYS A 25 -14.07 3.92 20.82
CA LYS A 25 -12.95 2.96 20.90
C LYS A 25 -12.34 2.77 19.52
N LEU A 26 -11.00 2.78 19.46
CA LEU A 26 -10.24 2.55 18.24
C LEU A 26 -10.44 1.10 17.78
N THR A 27 -10.78 0.91 16.51
CA THR A 27 -10.97 -0.43 15.95
C THR A 27 -9.62 -1.01 15.54
N SER A 28 -8.80 -1.40 16.51
CA SER A 28 -7.63 -2.24 16.27
C SER A 28 -7.61 -3.38 17.31
N ASP A 29 -7.54 -4.61 16.80
CA ASP A 29 -7.07 -5.84 17.45
C ASP A 29 -7.96 -6.61 18.45
N ASP A 30 -9.08 -6.06 18.95
CA ASP A 30 -9.91 -6.78 19.94
C ASP A 30 -10.91 -7.79 19.35
N ASN A 31 -11.06 -7.87 18.02
CA ASN A 31 -11.97 -8.82 17.39
C ASN A 31 -11.21 -10.05 16.88
N PRO A 32 -11.31 -11.22 17.57
CA PRO A 32 -10.58 -12.43 17.18
C PRO A 32 -10.97 -12.94 15.80
N GLN A 33 -12.20 -12.70 15.33
CA GLN A 33 -12.66 -13.10 13.99
C GLN A 33 -12.06 -12.22 12.90
N LEU A 34 -11.92 -10.92 13.16
CA LEU A 34 -11.28 -9.99 12.21
C LEU A 34 -9.78 -10.21 12.15
N ARG A 35 -9.15 -10.51 13.30
CA ARG A 35 -7.75 -10.94 13.37
C ARG A 35 -7.55 -12.28 12.66
N GLN A 36 -8.46 -13.24 12.82
CA GLN A 36 -8.46 -14.50 12.08
C GLN A 36 -8.60 -14.28 10.58
N LEU A 37 -9.47 -13.37 10.14
CA LEU A 37 -9.64 -13.05 8.73
C LEU A 37 -8.39 -12.38 8.15
N THR A 38 -7.79 -11.44 8.87
CA THR A 38 -6.53 -10.79 8.48
C THR A 38 -5.36 -11.78 8.45
N ASN A 39 -5.29 -12.71 9.41
CA ASN A 39 -4.27 -13.76 9.45
C ASN A 39 -4.50 -14.84 8.39
N ARG A 40 -5.75 -15.25 8.15
CA ARG A 40 -6.11 -16.20 7.08
C ARG A 40 -5.86 -15.62 5.70
N LEU A 41 -6.20 -14.34 5.50
CA LEU A 41 -5.74 -13.62 4.32
C LEU A 41 -4.22 -13.75 4.28
N ARG A 42 -3.48 -13.20 5.26
CA ARG A 42 -2.01 -13.26 5.31
C ARG A 42 -1.40 -14.64 5.01
N GLU A 43 -2.01 -15.74 5.46
CA GLU A 43 -1.60 -17.13 5.16
C GLU A 43 -1.99 -17.59 3.74
N GLU A 44 -3.19 -17.26 3.24
CA GLU A 44 -3.64 -17.55 1.85
C GLU A 44 -2.92 -16.68 0.80
N ILE A 45 -2.40 -15.52 1.20
CA ILE A 45 -1.66 -14.59 0.35
C ILE A 45 -0.14 -14.58 0.62
N ALA A 46 0.39 -15.62 1.28
CA ALA A 46 1.81 -15.76 1.60
C ALA A 46 2.74 -15.87 0.36
N ASP A 47 2.18 -16.14 -0.83
CA ASP A 47 2.91 -16.15 -2.09
C ASP A 47 3.13 -14.72 -2.61
N SER A 48 4.13 -14.48 -3.49
CA SER A 48 4.45 -13.12 -4.00
C SER A 48 3.23 -12.41 -4.65
N THR A 49 2.31 -13.19 -5.22
CA THR A 49 1.05 -12.70 -5.79
C THR A 49 0.02 -12.24 -4.76
N GLY A 50 0.11 -12.73 -3.53
CA GLY A 50 -0.86 -12.46 -2.50
C GLY A 50 -0.62 -11.14 -1.78
N TRP A 51 0.60 -10.90 -1.31
CA TRP A 51 1.02 -9.60 -0.78
C TRP A 51 0.77 -8.46 -1.78
N THR A 52 0.98 -8.76 -3.06
CA THR A 52 0.64 -7.88 -4.18
C THR A 52 -0.85 -7.52 -4.23
N ARG A 53 -1.74 -8.51 -4.04
CA ARG A 53 -3.19 -8.28 -4.02
C ARG A 53 -3.61 -7.44 -2.83
N LEU A 54 -3.03 -7.69 -1.65
CA LEU A 54 -3.28 -6.90 -0.45
C LEU A 54 -2.82 -5.45 -0.63
N GLY A 55 -1.59 -5.23 -1.11
CA GLY A 55 -1.08 -3.89 -1.40
C GLY A 55 -1.95 -3.13 -2.41
N LYS A 56 -2.37 -3.79 -3.50
CA LYS A 56 -3.31 -3.19 -4.48
C LYS A 56 -4.67 -2.86 -3.87
N MET A 57 -5.16 -3.67 -2.94
CA MET A 57 -6.42 -3.40 -2.24
C MET A 57 -6.27 -2.18 -1.31
N LEU A 58 -5.16 -2.07 -0.58
CA LEU A 58 -4.86 -0.92 0.27
C LEU A 58 -4.76 0.39 -0.54
N LEU A 59 -4.10 0.35 -1.70
CA LEU A 59 -4.07 1.47 -2.64
C LEU A 59 -5.47 1.90 -3.08
N LYS A 60 -6.33 0.94 -3.48
CA LYS A 60 -7.73 1.24 -3.88
C LYS A 60 -8.58 1.81 -2.75
N LEU A 61 -8.29 1.44 -1.51
CA LEU A 61 -8.97 1.95 -0.32
C LEU A 61 -8.41 3.31 0.15
N GLY A 62 -7.43 3.88 -0.56
CA GLY A 62 -6.76 5.13 -0.20
C GLY A 62 -5.89 5.03 1.06
N GLN A 63 -5.57 3.81 1.50
CA GLN A 63 -4.71 3.55 2.66
C GLN A 63 -3.23 3.52 2.23
N LEU A 64 -2.75 4.64 1.69
CA LEU A 64 -1.43 4.75 1.08
C LEU A 64 -0.31 4.46 2.10
N ASP A 65 -0.39 5.01 3.31
CA ASP A 65 0.63 4.80 4.36
C ASP A 65 0.82 3.31 4.71
N LYS A 66 -0.28 2.56 4.78
CA LYS A 66 -0.26 1.12 5.08
C LYS A 66 0.23 0.29 3.89
N ALA A 67 -0.10 0.71 2.67
CA ALA A 67 0.42 0.07 1.47
C ALA A 67 1.95 0.26 1.40
N GLU A 68 2.45 1.43 1.79
CA GLU A 68 3.88 1.73 1.82
C GLU A 68 4.60 0.86 2.86
N GLU A 69 4.12 0.83 4.10
CA GLU A 69 4.65 -0.03 5.18
C GLU A 69 4.68 -1.50 4.77
N LEU A 70 3.63 -1.97 4.09
CA LEU A 70 3.55 -3.34 3.61
C LEU A 70 4.62 -3.64 2.56
N PHE A 71 4.76 -2.77 1.55
CA PHE A 71 5.71 -2.98 0.47
C PHE A 71 7.16 -2.81 0.93
N THR A 72 7.46 -1.91 1.87
CA THR A 72 8.80 -1.78 2.44
C THR A 72 9.17 -2.99 3.29
N ALA A 73 8.27 -3.47 4.15
CA ALA A 73 8.49 -4.68 4.93
C ALA A 73 8.67 -5.92 4.04
N GLN A 74 7.94 -6.01 2.92
CA GLN A 74 8.11 -7.09 1.95
C GLN A 74 9.47 -6.99 1.24
N LEU A 75 9.91 -5.78 0.89
CA LEU A 75 11.19 -5.54 0.22
C LEU A 75 12.38 -6.02 1.08
N GLU A 76 12.31 -5.82 2.39
CA GLU A 76 13.36 -6.26 3.34
C GLU A 76 13.41 -7.78 3.51
N GLN A 77 12.27 -8.45 3.43
CA GLN A 77 12.17 -9.91 3.59
C GLN A 77 12.42 -10.68 2.28
N THR A 78 12.34 -10.00 1.14
CA THR A 78 12.45 -10.63 -0.18
C THR A 78 13.91 -10.74 -0.60
N SER A 79 14.40 -11.97 -0.77
CA SER A 79 15.75 -12.22 -1.31
C SER A 79 15.78 -12.28 -2.85
N ASP A 80 14.65 -12.60 -3.48
CA ASP A 80 14.55 -12.76 -4.94
C ASP A 80 14.54 -11.41 -5.66
N GLU A 81 15.43 -11.25 -6.63
CA GLU A 81 15.59 -10.00 -7.38
C GLU A 81 14.36 -9.70 -8.26
N SER A 82 13.71 -10.70 -8.85
CA SER A 82 12.51 -10.50 -9.66
C SER A 82 11.35 -9.97 -8.80
N ASP A 83 11.17 -10.53 -7.60
CA ASP A 83 10.14 -10.06 -6.67
C ASP A 83 10.48 -8.65 -6.14
N LYS A 84 11.75 -8.32 -5.86
CA LYS A 84 12.17 -6.95 -5.53
C LYS A 84 11.83 -5.96 -6.64
N ALA A 85 12.07 -6.33 -7.91
CA ALA A 85 11.75 -5.50 -9.05
C ALA A 85 10.24 -5.19 -9.11
N PHE A 86 9.41 -6.19 -8.81
CA PHE A 86 7.97 -6.00 -8.72
C PHE A 86 7.58 -5.05 -7.57
N ILE A 87 8.12 -5.26 -6.37
CA ILE A 87 7.81 -4.44 -5.19
C ILE A 87 8.21 -2.97 -5.43
N TYR A 88 9.39 -2.73 -6.02
CA TYR A 88 9.80 -1.38 -6.40
C TYR A 88 8.84 -0.72 -7.40
N ASN A 89 8.28 -1.48 -8.33
CA ASN A 89 7.29 -0.93 -9.27
C ASN A 89 5.98 -0.53 -8.56
N GLU A 90 5.51 -1.31 -7.58
CA GLU A 90 4.32 -0.93 -6.80
C GLU A 90 4.59 0.25 -5.85
N LEU A 91 5.79 0.36 -5.26
CA LEU A 91 6.21 1.55 -4.50
C LEU A 91 6.27 2.80 -5.38
N GLY A 92 6.80 2.70 -6.59
CA GLY A 92 6.81 3.80 -7.55
C GLY A 92 5.39 4.26 -7.90
N ARG A 93 4.46 3.31 -8.04
CA ARG A 93 3.05 3.62 -8.28
C ARG A 93 2.40 4.31 -7.09
N LEU A 94 2.67 3.83 -5.88
CA LEU A 94 2.20 4.45 -4.64
C LEU A 94 2.66 5.90 -4.54
N LYS A 95 3.93 6.18 -4.83
CA LYS A 95 4.47 7.55 -4.85
C LYS A 95 3.86 8.41 -5.95
N SER A 96 3.55 7.83 -7.10
CA SER A 96 2.80 8.53 -8.16
C SER A 96 1.40 8.94 -7.70
N ASP A 97 0.71 8.05 -6.98
CA ASP A 97 -0.63 8.31 -6.43
C ASP A 97 -0.58 9.34 -5.28
N GLN A 98 0.57 9.48 -4.61
CA GLN A 98 0.87 10.56 -3.65
C GLN A 98 1.38 11.86 -4.31
N GLU A 99 1.41 11.92 -5.65
CA GLU A 99 1.97 13.05 -6.42
C GLU A 99 3.48 13.32 -6.19
N GLN A 100 4.18 12.39 -5.55
CA GLN A 100 5.63 12.43 -5.32
C GLN A 100 6.38 11.88 -6.54
N TYR A 101 6.30 12.59 -7.67
CA TYR A 101 6.78 12.09 -8.97
C TYR A 101 8.27 11.79 -9.01
N THR A 102 9.10 12.60 -8.34
CA THR A 102 10.56 12.37 -8.29
C THR A 102 10.90 11.07 -7.56
N GLU A 103 10.24 10.80 -6.43
CA GLU A 103 10.42 9.54 -5.70
C GLU A 103 9.87 8.34 -6.49
N ALA A 104 8.74 8.52 -7.19
CA ALA A 104 8.19 7.50 -8.07
C ALA A 104 9.19 7.08 -9.16
N VAL A 105 9.88 8.05 -9.79
CA VAL A 105 10.93 7.78 -10.79
C VAL A 105 12.06 6.95 -10.18
N LEU A 106 12.56 7.31 -9.00
CA LEU A 106 13.63 6.56 -8.33
C LEU A 106 13.26 5.09 -8.10
N PHE A 107 12.03 4.82 -7.68
CA PHE A 107 11.56 3.45 -7.50
C PHE A 107 11.39 2.70 -8.82
N TYR A 108 10.86 3.35 -9.87
CA TYR A 108 10.78 2.73 -11.20
C TYR A 108 12.16 2.46 -11.81
N GLU A 109 13.15 3.32 -11.57
CA GLU A 109 14.53 3.10 -12.02
C GLU A 109 15.17 1.90 -11.32
N LYS A 110 14.97 1.73 -10.00
CA LYS A 110 15.41 0.52 -9.27
C LYS A 110 14.78 -0.75 -9.83
N SER A 111 13.47 -0.72 -10.11
CA SER A 111 12.77 -1.84 -10.76
C SER A 111 13.35 -2.14 -12.14
N LEU A 112 13.59 -1.11 -12.95
CA LEU A 112 14.16 -1.24 -14.28
C LEU A 112 15.57 -1.82 -14.25
N GLU A 113 16.42 -1.39 -13.31
CA GLU A 113 17.78 -1.89 -13.17
C GLU A 113 17.79 -3.41 -12.95
N ILE A 114 16.95 -3.90 -12.05
CA ILE A 114 16.83 -5.32 -11.76
C ILE A 114 16.27 -6.07 -12.98
N ASN A 115 15.17 -5.58 -13.55
CA ASN A 115 14.56 -6.17 -14.75
C ASN A 115 15.55 -6.26 -15.93
N ARG A 116 16.47 -5.29 -16.07
CA ARG A 116 17.52 -5.34 -17.11
C ARG A 116 18.56 -6.43 -16.88
N LYS A 117 18.79 -6.82 -15.62
CA LYS A 117 19.74 -7.88 -15.25
C LYS A 117 19.09 -9.26 -15.33
N THR A 118 17.80 -9.36 -15.00
CA THR A 118 17.10 -10.65 -14.86
C THR A 118 16.32 -11.07 -16.11
N LEU A 119 15.89 -10.13 -16.96
CA LEU A 119 15.03 -10.41 -18.10
C LEU A 119 15.75 -10.26 -19.45
N PRO A 120 15.36 -11.04 -20.47
CA PRO A 120 15.90 -10.89 -21.81
C PRO A 120 15.55 -9.53 -22.42
N LYS A 121 16.40 -9.06 -23.34
CA LYS A 121 16.15 -7.83 -24.10
C LYS A 121 14.82 -7.96 -24.85
N GLY A 122 13.95 -6.96 -24.72
CA GLY A 122 12.62 -6.94 -25.33
C GLY A 122 11.48 -7.47 -24.46
N HIS A 123 11.76 -7.89 -23.23
CA HIS A 123 10.70 -8.28 -22.29
C HIS A 123 9.75 -7.11 -21.99
N SER A 124 8.44 -7.37 -21.94
CA SER A 124 7.38 -6.36 -21.76
C SER A 124 7.56 -5.52 -20.49
N ASN A 125 8.01 -6.13 -19.38
CA ASN A 125 8.29 -5.42 -18.12
C ASN A 125 9.31 -4.26 -18.26
N LEU A 126 10.27 -4.36 -19.19
CA LEU A 126 11.19 -3.26 -19.47
C LEU A 126 10.43 -2.07 -20.07
N ALA A 127 9.57 -2.33 -21.06
CA ALA A 127 8.74 -1.32 -21.68
C ALA A 127 7.77 -0.67 -20.66
N THR A 128 7.16 -1.47 -19.78
CA THR A 128 6.32 -0.95 -18.69
C THR A 128 7.09 0.00 -17.77
N SER A 129 8.32 -0.35 -17.39
CA SER A 129 9.15 0.49 -16.52
C SER A 129 9.50 1.81 -17.20
N TYR A 130 9.91 1.79 -18.47
CA TYR A 130 10.17 3.01 -19.25
C TYR A 130 8.93 3.87 -19.42
N ASN A 131 7.78 3.27 -19.70
CA ASN A 131 6.51 3.98 -19.81
C ASN A 131 6.16 4.68 -18.48
N ASN A 132 6.27 3.98 -17.35
CA ASN A 132 5.98 4.54 -16.04
C ASN A 132 6.88 5.75 -15.74
N ILE A 133 8.18 5.64 -16.01
CA ILE A 133 9.14 6.75 -15.86
C ILE A 133 8.76 7.93 -16.76
N GLY A 134 8.46 7.69 -18.04
CA GLY A 134 8.06 8.75 -18.97
C GLY A 134 6.76 9.45 -18.56
N VAL A 135 5.78 8.70 -18.04
CA VAL A 135 4.55 9.27 -17.48
C VAL A 135 4.87 10.13 -16.26
N MET A 136 5.82 9.72 -15.41
CA MET A 136 6.20 10.53 -14.25
C MET A 136 6.87 11.85 -14.65
N TYR A 137 7.77 11.84 -15.64
CA TYR A 137 8.37 13.07 -16.17
C TYR A 137 7.31 14.03 -16.70
N LYS A 138 6.38 13.52 -17.52
CA LYS A 138 5.24 14.29 -18.03
C LYS A 138 4.40 14.90 -16.90
N LYS A 139 4.10 14.12 -15.85
CA LYS A 139 3.34 14.61 -14.68
C LYS A 139 4.12 15.64 -13.85
N ASN A 140 5.44 15.51 -13.79
CA ASN A 140 6.32 16.44 -13.08
C ASN A 140 6.61 17.73 -13.88
N GLY A 141 6.02 17.88 -15.09
CA GLY A 141 6.22 19.05 -15.95
C GLY A 141 7.63 19.14 -16.55
N ARG A 142 8.33 18.01 -16.67
CA ARG A 142 9.70 17.93 -17.18
C ARG A 142 9.76 17.08 -18.44
#